data_AF-A0A392QVN7-F1
#
_entry.id   AF-A0A392QVN7-F1
#
_cell.length_a   1.000
_cell.length_b   1.000
_cell.length_c   1.000
_cell.angle_alpha   90.00
_cell.angle_beta   90.00
_cell.angle_gamma   90.00
#
_symmetry.space_group_name_H-M   'P 1'
#
loop_
_entity.id
_entity.type
_entity.pdbx_description
1 polymer ?
#
loop_
_entity_poly.entity_id
_entity_poly.type
_entity_poly.pdbx_seq_one_letter_code
_entity_poly.pdbx_strand_id
1 'polypeptide(L)' 'MDLRLLNQAYYLPETEYVHWARAHPEYSKSQVVGLVNLVASMKGWKRKTRLEILEKIE' A
#
# COMPACT_ATOMS: atom_id res chain seq x y z
N MET A 1 0.28 13.12 -5.69
CA MET A 1 -0.10 12.06 -4.75
C MET A 1 -1.12 12.66 -3.80
N ASP A 2 -2.33 12.10 -3.71
CA ASP A 2 -3.40 12.66 -2.87
C ASP A 2 -3.08 12.42 -1.38
N LEU A 3 -3.17 13.46 -0.56
CA LEU A 3 -2.89 13.40 0.88
C LEU A 3 -3.93 12.57 1.65
N ARG A 4 -5.17 12.48 1.15
CA ARG A 4 -6.25 11.71 1.79
C ARG A 4 -5.96 10.21 1.78
N LEU A 5 -5.39 9.76 0.66
CA LEU A 5 -4.92 8.42 0.39
C LEU A 5 -3.85 7.95 1.37
N LEU A 6 -2.84 8.81 1.58
CA LEU A 6 -1.76 8.53 2.51
C LEU A 6 -2.28 8.36 3.93
N ASN A 7 -3.23 9.22 4.33
CA ASN A 7 -3.85 9.16 5.64
C ASN A 7 -4.59 7.82 5.84
N GLN A 8 -5.45 7.42 4.90
CA GLN A 8 -6.17 6.15 4.99
C GLN A 8 -5.25 4.93 5.01
N ALA A 9 -4.25 4.90 4.11
CA ALA A 9 -3.37 3.75 3.96
C ALA A 9 -2.36 3.63 5.13
N TYR A 10 -1.95 4.76 5.74
CA TYR A 10 -1.05 4.76 6.90
C TYR A 10 -1.62 4.02 8.12
N TYR A 11 -2.92 4.19 8.38
CA TYR A 11 -3.59 3.53 9.51
C TYR A 11 -4.05 2.11 9.20
N LEU A 12 -3.95 1.67 7.95
CA LEU A 12 -4.33 0.33 7.54
C LEU A 12 -3.35 -0.72 8.12
N PRO A 13 -3.86 -1.86 8.63
CA PRO A 13 -3.01 -3.02 8.90
C PRO A 13 -2.44 -3.60 7.59
N GLU A 14 -1.24 -4.17 7.67
CA GLU A 14 -0.53 -4.80 6.54
C GLU A 14 -1.42 -5.82 5.79
N THR A 15 -2.25 -6.56 6.54
CA THR A 15 -3.12 -7.62 6.01
C THR A 15 -4.25 -7.12 5.13
N GLU A 16 -4.65 -5.85 5.28
CA GLU A 16 -5.78 -5.27 4.54
C GLU A 16 -5.34 -4.53 3.27
N TYR A 17 -4.05 -4.29 3.09
CA TYR A 17 -3.51 -3.43 2.03
C TYR A 17 -3.86 -3.92 0.63
N VAL A 18 -3.88 -5.23 0.42
CA VAL A 18 -4.26 -5.85 -0.85
C VAL A 18 -5.74 -5.63 -1.15
N HIS A 19 -6.60 -5.77 -0.14
CA HIS A 19 -8.04 -5.55 -0.31
C HIS A 19 -8.34 -4.08 -0.58
N TRP A 20 -7.71 -3.20 0.18
CA TRP A 20 -7.80 -1.75 0.00
C TRP A 20 -7.36 -1.34 -1.41
N ALA A 21 -6.21 -1.83 -1.90
CA ALA A 21 -5.73 -1.54 -3.25
C ALA A 21 -6.75 -1.94 -4.34
N ARG A 22 -7.44 -3.07 -4.17
CA ARG A 22 -8.47 -3.55 -5.10
C ARG A 22 -9.77 -2.76 -5.02
N ALA A 23 -10.07 -2.17 -3.86
CA ALA A 23 -11.24 -1.32 -3.65
C ALA A 23 -11.08 0.10 -4.23
N HIS A 24 -9.88 0.47 -4.67
CA HIS A 24 -9.56 1.79 -5.23
C HIS A 24 -9.07 1.72 -6.68
N PRO A 25 -9.93 1.35 -7.65
CA PRO A 25 -9.57 1.24 -9.06
C PRO A 25 -9.24 2.59 -9.72
N GLU A 26 -9.55 3.71 -9.07
CA GLU A 26 -9.18 5.05 -9.52
C GLU A 26 -7.66 5.30 -9.49
N TYR A 27 -6.90 4.45 -8.79
CA TYR A 27 -5.45 4.54 -8.73
C TYR A 27 -4.78 3.52 -9.65
N SER A 28 -3.75 3.99 -10.36
CA SER A 28 -2.94 3.10 -11.18
C SER A 28 -2.08 2.18 -10.32
N LYS A 29 -1.69 1.02 -10.87
CA LYS A 29 -0.77 0.07 -10.22
C LYS A 29 0.50 0.77 -9.70
N SER A 30 1.08 1.67 -10.49
CA SER A 30 2.30 2.39 -10.09
C SER A 30 2.07 3.33 -8.90
N GLN A 31 0.90 3.97 -8.80
CA GLN A 31 0.53 4.80 -7.66
C GLN A 31 0.38 3.97 -6.39
N VAL A 32 -0.30 2.82 -6.47
CA VAL A 32 -0.46 1.88 -5.35
C VAL A 32 0.90 1.35 -4.87
N VAL A 33 1.77 0.92 -5.80
CA VAL A 33 3.13 0.45 -5.47
C VAL A 33 3.95 1.55 -4.78
N GLY A 34 3.88 2.79 -5.26
CA GLY A 34 4.53 3.93 -4.61
C GLY A 34 4.05 4.15 -3.18
N LEU A 35 2.73 4.06 -2.95
CA LEU A 35 2.12 4.18 -1.63
C LEU A 35 2.55 3.06 -0.67
N VAL A 36 2.55 1.80 -1.13
CA VAL A 36 3.01 0.65 -0.35
C VAL A 36 4.47 0.83 0.06
N ASN A 37 5.33 1.25 -0.87
CA ASN A 37 6.74 1.52 -0.57
C ASN A 37 6.92 2.62 0.47
N LEU A 38 6.15 3.70 0.36
CA LEU A 38 6.20 4.83 1.29
C LEU A 38 5.74 4.41 2.69
N VAL A 39 4.59 3.76 2.82
CA VAL A 39 4.07 3.30 4.12
C VAL A 39 4.94 2.22 4.74
N ALA A 40 5.48 1.30 3.93
CA ALA A 40 6.46 0.32 4.40
C ALA A 40 7.70 0.98 5.01
N SER A 41 8.21 2.05 4.39
CA SER A 41 9.35 2.81 4.92
C SER A 41 8.98 3.56 6.21
N MET A 42 7.81 4.21 6.26
CA MET A 42 7.41 4.99 7.42
C MET A 42 7.08 4.13 8.65
N LYS A 43 6.51 2.94 8.43
CA LYS A 43 6.12 2.01 9.50
C LYS A 43 7.18 0.94 9.80
N GLY A 44 8.33 0.98 9.11
CA GLY A 44 9.43 0.04 9.33
C GLY A 44 9.06 -1.42 9.00
N TRP A 45 8.26 -1.64 7.95
CA TRP A 45 7.86 -2.98 7.56
C TRP A 45 9.08 -3.84 7.20
N LYS A 46 9.02 -5.13 7.57
CA LYS A 46 10.02 -6.10 7.12
C LYS A 46 9.99 -6.20 5.60
N ARG A 47 11.16 -6.36 4.98
CA ARG A 47 11.29 -6.54 3.52
C ARG A 47 10.37 -7.64 3.00
N LYS A 48 10.25 -8.75 3.72
CA LYS A 48 9.39 -9.89 3.36
C LYS A 48 7.92 -9.45 3.24
N THR A 49 7.37 -8.81 4.25
CA THR A 49 5.98 -8.32 4.24
C THR A 49 5.71 -7.40 3.05
N ARG A 50 6.59 -6.42 2.82
CA ARG A 50 6.43 -5.49 1.69
C ARG A 50 6.37 -6.24 0.36
N LEU A 51 7.26 -7.22 0.15
CA LEU A 51 7.29 -7.99 -1.10
C LEU A 51 6.04 -8.87 -1.26
N GLU A 52 5.57 -9.52 -0.19
CA GLU A 52 4.33 -10.31 -0.21
C GLU A 52 3.09 -9.47 -0.58
N ILE A 53 3.01 -8.23 -0.08
CA ILE A 53 1.92 -7.31 -0.42
C ILE A 53 2.03 -6.88 -1.88
N LEU A 54 3.22 -6.52 -2.36
CA LEU A 54 3.44 -6.12 -3.74
C LEU A 54 3.09 -7.24 -4.74
N GLU A 55 3.48 -8.48 -4.45
CA GLU A 55 3.16 -9.66 -5.27
C GLU A 55 1.64 -9.88 -5.39
N LYS A 56 0.88 -9.65 -4.31
CA LYS A 56 -0.58 -9.84 -4.30
C LYS A 56 -1.36 -8.70 -4.99
N ILE A 57 -0.70 -7.56 -5.18
CA ILE A 57 -1.21 -6.40 -5.93
C ILE A 57 -0.86 -6.52 -7.42
N GLU A 58 0.14 -7.34 -7.79
CA GLU A 58 0.42 -7.66 -9.19
C GLU A 58 -0.71 -8.42 -9.87
#